data_AF-A0A165HV09-F1
#
_entry.id   AF-A0A165HV09-F1
#
_cell.length_a   1.000
_cell.length_b   1.000
_cell.length_c   1.000
_cell.angle_alpha   90.00
_cell.angle_beta   90.00
_cell.angle_gamma   90.00
#
_symmetry.space_group_name_H-M   'P 1'
#
loop_
_entity.id
_entity.type
_entity.pdbx_description
1 polymer ?
#
loop_
_entity_poly.entity_id
_entity_poly.type
_entity_poly.pdbx_seq_one_letter_code
_entity_poly.pdbx_strand_id
1 'polypeptide(L)' 'MAGHNHNVLAQDPALVKWAAMVTNRHKYFRWTGRTAWLTFVYVAAVPSIVLYLGYKTDGKYEMRGKRRGDIISEY' A
#
# COMPACT_ATOMS: atom_id res chain seq x y z
N MET A 1 -24.68 27.72 -16.48
CA MET A 1 -25.09 26.36 -16.88
C MET A 1 -26.58 26.23 -16.59
N ALA A 2 -27.41 26.04 -17.63
CA ALA A 2 -28.86 25.87 -17.48
C ALA A 2 -29.18 24.37 -17.62
N GLY A 3 -29.17 23.66 -16.50
CA GLY A 3 -29.52 22.24 -16.41
C GLY A 3 -30.83 22.07 -15.65
N HIS A 4 -31.75 21.29 -16.21
CA HIS A 4 -33.01 20.89 -15.56
C HIS A 4 -32.67 19.96 -14.38
N ASN A 5 -32.60 20.51 -13.17
CA ASN A 5 -32.17 19.80 -11.96
C ASN A 5 -33.34 19.02 -11.33
N HIS A 6 -33.59 17.81 -11.84
CA HIS A 6 -34.32 16.81 -11.07
C HIS A 6 -33.29 16.00 -10.28
N ASN A 7 -33.25 16.18 -8.95
CA ASN A 7 -32.43 15.36 -8.07
C ASN A 7 -32.98 13.92 -8.09
N VAL A 8 -32.40 13.09 -8.95
CA VAL A 8 -32.83 11.69 -9.17
C VAL A 8 -32.44 10.78 -7.99
N LEU A 9 -31.51 11.23 -7.15
CA LEU A 9 -30.97 10.47 -6.02
C LEU A 9 -31.38 11.12 -4.69
N ALA A 10 -31.98 10.31 -3.82
CA ALA A 10 -32.14 10.68 -2.42
C ALA A 10 -30.76 10.65 -1.75
N GLN A 11 -30.17 11.82 -1.52
CA GLN A 11 -28.87 11.93 -0.87
C GLN A 11 -29.04 11.76 0.64
N ASP A 12 -28.55 10.64 1.18
CA ASP A 12 -28.44 10.47 2.63
C ASP A 12 -27.37 11.43 3.18
N PRO A 13 -27.73 12.37 4.06
CA PRO A 13 -26.78 13.31 4.65
C PRO A 13 -25.64 12.61 5.42
N ALA A 14 -25.84 11.41 5.95
CA ALA A 14 -24.79 10.66 6.63
C ALA A 14 -23.71 10.18 5.65
N LEU A 15 -24.11 9.62 4.51
CA LEU A 15 -23.19 9.18 3.47
C LEU A 15 -22.41 10.36 2.86
N VAL A 16 -23.08 11.49 2.64
CA VAL A 16 -22.42 12.71 2.13
C VAL A 16 -21.35 13.20 3.11
N LYS A 17 -21.65 13.22 4.42
CA LYS A 17 -20.68 13.61 5.46
C LYS A 17 -19.52 12.62 5.56
N TRP A 18 -19.78 11.32 5.49
CA TRP A 18 -18.73 10.31 5.51
C TRP A 18 -17.80 10.44 4.31
N ALA A 19 -18.34 10.60 3.10
CA ALA A 19 -17.55 10.80 1.90
C ALA A 19 -16.68 12.07 1.99
N ALA A 20 -17.23 13.15 2.54
CA ALA A 20 -16.47 14.37 2.81
C ALA A 20 -15.34 14.14 3.83
N MET A 21 -15.59 13.38 4.90
CA MET A 21 -14.58 13.06 5.92
C MET A 21 -13.44 12.20 5.34
N VAL A 22 -13.75 11.15 4.57
CA VAL A 22 -12.74 10.27 3.98
C VAL A 22 -11.89 11.03 2.97
N THR A 23 -12.51 11.78 2.06
CA THR A 23 -11.80 12.57 1.04
C THR A 23 -10.90 13.63 1.66
N ASN A 24 -11.37 14.30 2.72
CA ASN A 24 -10.61 15.36 3.39
C ASN A 24 -9.71 14.86 4.54
N ARG A 25 -9.56 13.55 4.75
CA ARG A 25 -8.80 12.99 5.88
C ARG A 25 -7.36 13.51 5.96
N HIS A 26 -6.72 13.74 4.82
CA HIS A 26 -5.36 14.28 4.75
C HIS A 26 -5.24 15.69 5.32
N LYS A 27 -6.29 16.52 5.25
CA LYS A 27 -6.29 17.89 5.81
C LYS A 27 -6.23 17.91 7.33
N TYR A 28 -6.77 16.88 7.97
CA TYR A 28 -6.85 16.75 9.42
C TYR A 28 -5.80 15.79 10.00
N PHE A 29 -4.83 15.37 9.18
CA PHE A 29 -3.76 14.48 9.62
C PHE A 29 -2.87 15.14 10.68
N ARG A 30 -2.40 14.34 11.64
CA ARG A 30 -1.46 14.78 12.68
C ARG A 30 -0.36 13.73 12.87
N TRP A 31 0.85 14.22 13.09
CA TRP A 31 1.94 13.39 13.57
C TRP A 31 1.74 13.08 15.04
N THR A 32 1.63 11.79 15.33
CA THR A 32 1.57 11.20 16.66
C THR A 32 2.61 10.09 16.70
N GLY A 33 3.02 9.63 17.89
CA GLY A 33 3.97 8.51 17.98
C GLY A 33 3.52 7.28 17.16
N ARG A 34 2.21 7.00 17.16
CA ARG A 34 1.63 5.90 16.37
C ARG A 34 1.71 6.14 14.86
N THR A 35 1.26 7.31 14.37
CA THR A 35 1.26 7.58 12.92
C THR A 35 2.68 7.73 12.37
N ALA A 36 3.60 8.31 13.14
CA ALA A 36 5.02 8.36 12.81
C ALA A 36 5.62 6.96 12.65
N TRP A 37 5.39 6.08 13.62
CA TRP A 37 5.87 4.70 13.56
C TRP A 37 5.32 3.94 12.35
N LEU A 38 4.01 4.03 12.10
CA LEU A 38 3.39 3.37 10.96
C LEU A 38 3.95 3.88 9.63
N THR A 39 4.10 5.20 9.48
CA THR A 39 4.70 5.76 8.27
C THR A 39 6.12 5.25 8.07
N PHE A 40 6.95 5.24 9.11
CA PHE A 40 8.31 4.71 9.02
C PHE A 40 8.34 3.24 8.58
N VAL A 41 7.51 2.38 9.20
CA VAL A 41 7.48 0.96 8.88
C VAL A 41 7.11 0.72 7.42
N TYR A 42 6.03 1.35 6.94
CA TYR A 42 5.53 1.07 5.60
C TYR A 42 6.25 1.82 4.48
N VAL A 43 6.80 3.00 4.75
CA VAL A 43 7.51 3.79 3.73
C VAL A 43 9.00 3.44 3.67
N ALA A 44 9.63 3.09 4.78
CA ALA A 44 11.05 2.79 4.83
C ALA A 44 11.32 1.32 5.14
N ALA A 45 10.93 0.82 6.32
CA ALA A 45 11.40 -0.48 6.79
C ALA A 45 11.00 -1.65 5.86
N VAL A 46 9.72 -1.73 5.48
CA VAL A 46 9.22 -2.80 4.60
C VAL A 46 9.88 -2.73 3.21
N PRO A 47 9.87 -1.60 2.49
CA PRO A 47 10.56 -1.50 1.21
C PRO A 47 12.06 -1.81 1.31
N SER A 48 12.76 -1.34 2.34
CA SER A 48 14.19 -1.61 2.52
C SER A 48 14.48 -3.10 2.73
N ILE A 49 13.67 -3.80 3.54
CA ILE A 49 13.83 -5.25 3.75
C ILE A 49 13.59 -6.01 2.44
N VAL A 50 12.51 -5.68 1.72
CA VAL A 50 12.19 -6.32 0.44
C VAL A 50 13.30 -6.08 -0.57
N LEU A 51 13.79 -4.85 -0.67
CA LEU A 51 14.88 -4.47 -1.57
C LEU A 51 16.17 -5.24 -1.23
N TYR A 52 16.54 -5.28 0.05
CA TYR A 52 17.73 -6.01 0.51
C TYR A 52 17.64 -7.50 0.19
N LEU A 53 16.49 -8.12 0.49
CA LEU A 53 16.27 -9.53 0.18
C LEU A 53 16.34 -9.76 -1.32
N GLY A 54 15.66 -8.93 -2.12
CA GLY A 54 15.72 -8.97 -3.57
C GLY A 54 17.16 -8.99 -4.08
N TYR A 55 17.97 -8.00 -3.70
CA TYR A 55 19.38 -7.93 -4.11
C TYR A 55 20.23 -9.11 -3.63
N LYS A 56 19.91 -9.71 -2.48
CA LYS A 56 20.67 -10.85 -1.95
C LYS A 56 20.25 -12.19 -2.53
N THR A 57 19.03 -12.30 -3.03
CA THR A 57 18.48 -13.52 -3.63
C THR A 57 18.51 -13.52 -5.15
N ASP A 58 18.65 -12.34 -5.77
CA ASP A 58 18.70 -12.21 -7.22
C ASP A 58 19.86 -13.04 -7.79
N GLY A 59 19.56 -13.87 -8.79
CA GLY A 59 20.51 -14.82 -9.40
C GLY A 59 21.08 -15.89 -8.47
N LYS A 60 20.67 -15.96 -7.19
CA LYS A 60 21.27 -16.90 -6.23
C LYS A 60 20.75 -18.33 -6.43
N TYR A 61 19.50 -18.50 -6.85
CA TYR A 61 18.84 -19.78 -6.91
C TYR A 61 18.42 -20.12 -8.35
N GLU A 62 18.96 -21.21 -8.90
CA GLU A 62 18.57 -21.75 -10.21
C GLU A 62 18.01 -23.16 -10.02
N MET A 63 16.71 -23.32 -10.30
CA MET A 63 15.99 -24.58 -10.10
C MET A 63 15.83 -25.40 -11.39
N ARG A 64 16.34 -24.90 -12.52
CA ARG A 64 16.14 -25.54 -13.82
C ARG A 64 16.88 -26.86 -13.91
N GLY A 65 16.14 -27.95 -14.10
CA GLY A 65 16.68 -29.30 -14.27
C GLY A 65 17.29 -29.95 -13.03
N LYS A 66 17.16 -29.35 -11.84
CA LYS A 66 17.71 -29.88 -10.58
C LYS A 66 16.96 -31.12 -10.10
N ARG A 67 17.68 -32.11 -9.58
CA ARG A 67 17.15 -33.37 -9.02
C ARG A 67 17.33 -33.42 -7.50
N ARG A 68 16.76 -34.46 -6.88
CA ARG A 68 16.89 -34.68 -5.43
C ARG A 68 18.36 -34.87 -5.05
N GLY A 69 18.87 -34.00 -4.20
CA GLY A 69 20.28 -34.00 -3.77
C GLY A 69 21.16 -32.95 -4.45
N ASP A 70 20.66 -32.28 -5.51
CA ASP A 70 21.43 -31.25 -6.21
C ASP A 70 21.41 -29.90 -5.48
N ILE A 71 22.53 -29.18 -5.54
CA ILE A 71 22.66 -27.83 -4.96
C ILE A 71 21.94 -26.83 -5.87
N ILE A 72 21.05 -26.03 -5.27
CA ILE A 72 20.21 -25.03 -5.95
C ILE A 72 20.89 -23.65 -5.99
N SER A 73 21.82 -23.36 -5.07
CA SER A 73 22.55 -22.08 -5.05
C SER A 73 23.66 -22.04 -6.10
N GLU A 74 23.80 -20.93 -6.82
CA GLU A 74 24.90 -20.74 -7.77
C GLU A 74 26.21 -20.26 -7.12
N TYR A 75 26.13 -19.57 -5.96
CA TYR A 75 27.28 -19.04 -5.20
C TYR A 75 26.95 -18.81 -3.72
#